data_AF-A0A4R6J6G6-F1
#
_entry.id   AF-A0A4R6J6G6-F1
#
_cell.length_a   1.000
_cell.length_b   1.000
_cell.length_c   1.000
_cell.angle_alpha   90.00
_cell.angle_beta   90.00
_cell.angle_gamma   90.00
#
_symmetry.space_group_name_H-M   'P 1'
#
loop_
_entity.id
_entity.type
_entity.pdbx_description
1 polymer ?
#
loop_
_entity_poly.entity_id
_entity_poly.type
_entity_poly.pdbx_seq_one_letter_code
_entity_poly.pdbx_strand_id
1 'polypeptide(L)'
;MNPVTVAGILLLALPVAFNVAFGALAATFDYPDVLRRPTHEVLDRFREGGKKLLLWWWVFALTAAALAPLAVIVALVLDNAGDALRVVGATLGVLAALVQLLGLIRWPFLVPYLARVDADPESSPARREAVDVVFQSFNRYLGVAVGEHLGYLLTGAWTILVGIAFTQTTLAPSWLGIPAIIIGAVLVLCSLEFVGPAERNGWRLAATLTPITYIAWSLWLIAAGIALLV
;
A
#
# COMPACT_ATOMS: atom_id res chain seq x y z
N MET A 1 13.01 24.38 3.51
CA MET A 1 13.57 23.26 4.29
C MET A 1 14.56 22.50 3.42
N ASN A 2 15.67 22.01 3.97
CA ASN A 2 16.62 21.16 3.25
C ASN A 2 15.91 19.86 2.77
N PRO A 3 16.16 19.38 1.54
CA PRO A 3 15.66 18.07 1.07
C PRO A 3 15.82 16.90 2.05
N VAL A 4 16.95 16.81 2.78
CA VAL A 4 17.19 15.78 3.81
C VAL A 4 16.15 15.85 4.93
N THR A 5 15.88 17.05 5.43
CA THR A 5 14.85 17.28 6.46
C THR A 5 13.46 16.90 5.96
N VAL A 6 13.15 17.23 4.70
CA VAL A 6 11.85 16.85 4.09
C VAL A 6 11.76 15.33 3.95
N ALA A 7 12.83 14.66 3.52
CA ALA A 7 12.89 13.19 3.44
C ALA A 7 12.63 12.56 4.81
N GLY A 8 13.34 13.01 5.84
CA GLY A 8 13.21 12.50 7.21
C GLY A 8 11.80 12.68 7.77
N ILE A 9 11.17 13.84 7.56
CA ILE A 9 9.79 14.09 7.99
C ILE A 9 8.80 13.21 7.25
N LEU A 10 8.94 13.04 5.93
CA LEU A 10 8.05 12.17 5.16
C LEU A 10 8.21 10.69 5.56
N LEU A 11 9.44 10.23 5.79
CA LEU A 11 9.75 8.89 6.29
C LEU A 11 9.16 8.63 7.69
N LEU A 12 8.97 9.66 8.50
CA LEU A 12 8.27 9.58 9.79
C LEU A 12 6.75 9.64 9.64
N ALA A 13 6.25 10.68 8.98
CA ALA A 13 4.83 11.01 8.97
C ALA A 13 4.01 10.02 8.14
N LEU A 14 4.57 9.55 7.03
CA LEU A 14 3.85 8.68 6.09
C LEU A 14 3.49 7.31 6.68
N PRO A 15 4.42 6.52 7.27
CA PRO A 15 4.05 5.24 7.89
C PRO A 15 3.11 5.43 9.08
N VAL A 16 3.20 6.53 9.83
CA VAL A 16 2.25 6.83 10.92
C VAL A 16 0.85 7.06 10.34
N ALA A 17 0.71 7.93 9.34
CA ALA A 17 -0.57 8.19 8.69
C ALA A 17 -1.16 6.90 8.06
N PHE A 18 -0.32 6.08 7.42
CA PHE A 18 -0.72 4.80 6.84
C PHE A 18 -1.30 3.86 7.90
N ASN A 19 -0.59 3.64 9.02
CA ASN A 19 -1.03 2.74 10.08
C ASN A 19 -2.28 3.26 10.80
N VAL A 20 -2.40 4.58 11.01
CA VAL A 20 -3.61 5.19 11.59
C VAL A 20 -4.81 4.97 10.67
N ALA A 21 -4.67 5.22 9.36
CA ALA A 21 -5.75 5.01 8.40
C ALA A 21 -6.13 3.53 8.29
N PHE A 22 -5.15 2.63 8.24
CA PHE A 22 -5.37 1.18 8.24
C PHE A 22 -6.12 0.74 9.51
N GLY A 23 -5.67 1.18 10.69
CA GLY A 23 -6.31 0.85 11.97
C GLY A 23 -7.74 1.39 12.07
N ALA A 24 -8.00 2.59 11.54
CA ALA A 24 -9.34 3.14 11.47
C ALA A 24 -10.26 2.33 10.54
N LEU A 25 -9.76 1.90 9.38
CA LEU A 25 -10.49 1.03 8.46
C LEU A 25 -10.75 -0.36 9.08
N ALA A 26 -9.78 -0.92 9.79
CA ALA A 26 -9.97 -2.17 10.54
C ALA A 26 -11.08 -2.03 11.58
N ALA A 27 -11.03 -0.98 12.40
CA ALA A 27 -11.99 -0.77 13.49
C ALA A 27 -13.41 -0.42 13.00
N THR A 28 -13.55 0.23 11.84
CA THR A 28 -14.85 0.74 11.36
C THR A 28 -15.46 -0.06 10.23
N PHE A 29 -14.65 -0.84 9.50
CA PHE A 29 -15.07 -1.54 8.29
C PHE A 29 -14.55 -2.97 8.21
N ASP A 30 -13.89 -3.47 9.26
CA ASP A 30 -13.35 -4.84 9.34
C ASP A 30 -12.30 -5.12 8.26
N TYR A 31 -11.57 -4.09 7.83
CA TYR A 31 -10.49 -4.22 6.86
C TYR A 31 -9.24 -4.89 7.50
N PRO A 32 -8.56 -5.84 6.83
CA PRO A 32 -8.79 -6.34 5.47
C PRO A 32 -9.75 -7.53 5.36
N ASP A 33 -10.27 -8.07 6.47
CA ASP A 33 -11.10 -9.28 6.45
C ASP A 33 -12.41 -9.12 5.68
N VAL A 34 -12.96 -7.91 5.64
CA VAL A 34 -14.11 -7.52 4.80
C VAL A 34 -13.91 -7.85 3.31
N LEU A 35 -12.65 -7.89 2.82
CA LEU A 35 -12.35 -8.24 1.43
C LEU A 35 -12.73 -9.67 1.05
N ARG A 36 -12.90 -10.55 2.06
CA ARG A 36 -13.24 -11.98 1.87
C ARG A 36 -14.73 -12.25 2.03
N ARG A 37 -15.54 -11.25 2.33
CA ARG A 37 -16.99 -11.37 2.52
C ARG A 37 -17.72 -11.34 1.17
N PRO A 38 -18.96 -11.88 1.09
CA PRO A 38 -19.81 -11.73 -0.08
C PRO A 38 -20.03 -10.26 -0.44
N THR A 39 -20.15 -9.95 -1.74
CA THR A 39 -20.25 -8.55 -2.23
C THR A 39 -21.35 -7.76 -1.53
N HIS A 40 -22.54 -8.34 -1.36
CA HIS A 40 -23.66 -7.66 -0.70
C HIS A 40 -23.32 -7.22 0.74
N GLU A 41 -22.66 -8.08 1.54
CA GLU A 41 -22.22 -7.70 2.89
C GLU A 41 -21.22 -6.55 2.87
N VAL A 42 -20.29 -6.54 1.91
CA VAL A 42 -19.29 -5.47 1.77
C VAL A 42 -19.98 -4.15 1.44
N LEU A 43 -20.91 -4.16 0.48
CA LEU A 43 -21.64 -2.98 0.05
C LEU A 43 -22.56 -2.45 1.17
N ASP A 44 -23.27 -3.33 1.89
CA ASP A 44 -24.12 -2.98 3.03
C ASP A 44 -23.30 -2.27 4.12
N ARG A 45 -22.19 -2.89 4.56
CA ARG A 45 -21.26 -2.29 5.53
C ARG A 45 -20.69 -0.97 5.05
N PHE A 46 -20.43 -0.84 3.75
CA PHE A 46 -19.89 0.39 3.19
C PHE A 46 -20.93 1.52 3.27
N ARG A 47 -22.22 1.22 3.02
CA ARG A 47 -23.32 2.18 3.19
C ARG A 47 -23.45 2.61 4.66
N GLU A 48 -23.41 1.65 5.58
CA GLU A 48 -23.49 1.91 7.03
C GLU A 48 -22.34 2.80 7.51
N GLY A 49 -21.11 2.60 7.00
CA GLY A 49 -19.95 3.41 7.34
C GLY A 49 -20.02 4.86 6.83
N GLY A 50 -20.82 5.12 5.80
CA GLY A 50 -21.16 6.45 5.30
C GLY A 50 -19.95 7.34 4.96
N LYS A 51 -20.10 8.66 5.17
CA LYS A 51 -19.08 9.66 4.82
C LYS A 51 -17.76 9.48 5.58
N LYS A 52 -17.83 9.00 6.83
CA LYS A 52 -16.65 8.80 7.67
C LYS A 52 -15.76 7.69 7.12
N LEU A 53 -16.35 6.56 6.72
CA LEU A 53 -15.63 5.46 6.08
C LEU A 53 -15.01 5.91 4.75
N LEU A 54 -15.78 6.64 3.94
CA LEU A 54 -15.28 7.20 2.67
C LEU A 54 -14.06 8.11 2.87
N LEU A 55 -14.07 8.94 3.93
CA LEU A 55 -12.93 9.80 4.26
C LEU A 55 -11.69 8.98 4.65
N TRP A 56 -11.84 7.91 5.42
CA TRP A 56 -10.71 7.04 5.76
C TRP A 56 -10.11 6.35 4.54
N TRP A 57 -10.94 5.92 3.59
CA TRP A 57 -10.45 5.39 2.31
C TRP A 57 -9.67 6.43 1.50
N TRP A 58 -10.11 7.69 1.50
CA TRP A 58 -9.36 8.80 0.90
C TRP A 58 -8.03 9.03 1.58
N VAL A 59 -8.00 9.11 2.92
CA VAL A 59 -6.76 9.28 3.68
C VAL A 59 -5.80 8.13 3.34
N PHE A 60 -6.28 6.89 3.36
CA PHE A 60 -5.46 5.73 3.05
C PHE A 60 -4.91 5.76 1.62
N ALA A 61 -5.74 6.07 0.61
CA ALA A 61 -5.30 6.25 -0.77
C ALA A 61 -4.25 7.36 -0.92
N LEU A 62 -4.41 8.49 -0.20
CA LEU A 62 -3.45 9.59 -0.23
C LEU A 62 -2.11 9.23 0.41
N THR A 63 -2.08 8.31 1.39
CA THR A 63 -0.79 7.78 1.89
C THR A 63 -0.05 7.00 0.81
N ALA A 64 -0.74 6.20 -0.01
CA ALA A 64 -0.12 5.53 -1.15
C ALA A 64 0.39 6.56 -2.19
N ALA A 65 -0.38 7.60 -2.49
CA ALA A 65 0.04 8.67 -3.40
C ALA A 65 1.30 9.41 -2.89
N ALA A 66 1.37 9.69 -1.59
CA ALA A 66 2.48 10.41 -0.97
C ALA A 66 3.80 9.60 -0.95
N LEU A 67 3.76 8.29 -1.20
CA LEU A 67 4.95 7.48 -1.40
C LEU A 67 5.73 7.92 -2.66
N ALA A 68 5.06 8.43 -3.70
CA ALA A 68 5.72 8.88 -4.93
C ALA A 68 6.70 10.05 -4.69
N PRO A 69 6.28 11.20 -4.12
CA PRO A 69 7.24 12.28 -3.81
C PRO A 69 8.26 11.84 -2.75
N LEU A 70 7.90 10.98 -1.80
CA LEU A 70 8.86 10.41 -0.86
C LEU A 70 9.97 9.64 -1.58
N ALA A 71 9.63 8.74 -2.52
CA ALA A 71 10.59 7.94 -3.26
C ALA A 71 11.58 8.82 -4.06
N VAL A 72 11.07 9.88 -4.70
CA VAL A 72 11.91 10.84 -5.42
C VAL A 72 12.85 11.57 -4.47
N ILE A 73 12.33 12.11 -3.36
CA ILE A 73 13.14 12.87 -2.41
C ILE A 73 14.21 11.98 -1.75
N VAL A 74 13.87 10.74 -1.36
CA VAL A 74 14.83 9.77 -0.82
C VAL A 74 15.97 9.53 -1.81
N ALA A 75 15.66 9.32 -3.10
CA ALA A 75 16.69 9.13 -4.12
C ALA A 75 17.58 10.36 -4.31
N LEU A 76 17.04 11.57 -4.13
CA LEU A 76 17.80 12.81 -4.24
C LEU A 76 18.76 13.03 -3.07
N VAL A 77 18.41 12.57 -1.86
CA VAL A 77 19.20 12.87 -0.65
C VAL A 77 20.28 11.85 -0.36
N LEU A 78 20.14 10.59 -0.77
CA LEU A 78 21.07 9.52 -0.41
C LEU A 78 22.42 9.66 -1.10
N ASP A 79 23.32 10.46 -0.52
CA ASP A 79 24.69 10.71 -0.97
C ASP A 79 25.51 9.41 -1.18
N ASN A 80 26.59 9.49 -1.97
CA ASN A 80 27.48 8.38 -2.34
C ASN A 80 26.85 7.16 -3.06
N ALA A 81 25.53 7.01 -3.07
CA ALA A 81 24.84 6.03 -3.89
C ALA A 81 24.97 6.36 -5.39
N GLY A 82 25.25 5.35 -6.21
CA GLY A 82 25.41 5.54 -7.66
C GLY A 82 24.13 6.01 -8.35
N ASP A 83 24.26 6.77 -9.44
CA ASP A 83 23.12 7.38 -10.14
C ASP A 83 22.09 6.35 -10.63
N ALA A 84 22.56 5.22 -11.16
CA ALA A 84 21.66 4.14 -11.60
C ALA A 84 20.81 3.60 -10.45
N LEU A 85 21.39 3.41 -9.26
CA LEU A 85 20.69 2.93 -8.08
C LEU A 85 19.60 3.92 -7.64
N ARG A 86 19.93 5.22 -7.62
CA ARG A 86 18.98 6.29 -7.27
C ARG A 86 17.85 6.42 -8.28
N VAL A 87 18.16 6.40 -9.59
CA VAL A 87 17.16 6.54 -10.67
C VAL A 87 16.21 5.35 -10.69
N VAL A 88 16.74 4.12 -10.62
CA VAL A 88 15.90 2.91 -10.58
C VAL A 88 15.10 2.88 -9.28
N GLY A 89 15.71 3.24 -8.15
CA GLY A 89 15.02 3.39 -6.87
C GLY A 89 13.82 4.35 -6.96
N ALA A 90 14.03 5.60 -7.37
CA ALA A 90 12.95 6.58 -7.54
C ALA A 90 11.84 6.05 -8.47
N THR A 91 12.22 5.44 -9.60
CA THR A 91 11.28 4.89 -10.58
C THR A 91 10.40 3.80 -9.95
N LEU A 92 11.00 2.81 -9.28
CA LEU A 92 10.23 1.72 -8.65
C LEU A 92 9.36 2.23 -7.50
N GLY A 93 9.83 3.19 -6.71
CA GLY A 93 9.02 3.78 -5.62
C GLY A 93 7.82 4.58 -6.14
N VAL A 94 7.99 5.35 -7.23
CA VAL A 94 6.88 6.05 -7.89
C VAL A 94 5.88 5.06 -8.51
N LEU A 95 6.36 3.99 -9.15
CA LEU A 95 5.48 2.94 -9.67
C LEU A 95 4.75 2.21 -8.53
N ALA A 96 5.41 1.93 -7.41
CA ALA A 96 4.80 1.33 -6.22
C ALA A 96 3.66 2.20 -5.66
N ALA A 97 3.89 3.52 -5.59
CA ALA A 97 2.89 4.49 -5.17
C ALA A 97 1.68 4.50 -6.13
N LEU A 98 1.95 4.50 -7.43
CA LEU A 98 0.91 4.53 -8.47
C LEU A 98 0.01 3.30 -8.41
N VAL A 99 0.57 2.09 -8.38
CA VAL A 99 -0.24 0.86 -8.41
C VAL A 99 -1.06 0.69 -7.13
N GLN A 100 -0.49 1.03 -5.96
CA GLN A 100 -1.22 1.01 -4.69
C GLN A 100 -2.34 2.04 -4.68
N LEU A 101 -2.09 3.25 -5.20
CA LEU A 101 -3.13 4.27 -5.35
C LEU A 101 -4.26 3.75 -6.25
N LEU A 102 -3.95 3.19 -7.43
CA LEU A 102 -4.95 2.64 -8.35
C LEU A 102 -5.80 1.54 -7.71
N GLY A 103 -5.18 0.69 -6.88
CA GLY A 103 -5.91 -0.26 -6.06
C GLY A 103 -6.88 0.44 -5.11
N LEU A 104 -6.40 1.40 -4.32
CA LEU A 104 -7.18 2.02 -3.25
C LEU A 104 -8.29 2.95 -3.75
N ILE A 105 -8.12 3.66 -4.87
CA ILE A 105 -9.11 4.63 -5.37
C ILE A 105 -10.44 3.97 -5.80
N ARG A 106 -10.51 2.64 -5.94
CA ARG A 106 -11.80 1.97 -6.16
C ARG A 106 -12.76 2.20 -4.99
N TRP A 107 -12.25 2.31 -3.77
CA TRP A 107 -13.07 2.51 -2.57
C TRP A 107 -13.73 3.88 -2.48
N PRO A 108 -13.07 4.99 -2.86
CA PRO A 108 -13.74 6.28 -2.91
C PRO A 108 -14.62 6.55 -4.14
N PHE A 109 -14.41 5.85 -5.26
CA PHE A 109 -15.10 6.16 -6.51
C PHE A 109 -16.11 5.09 -6.95
N LEU A 110 -15.67 3.84 -7.08
CA LEU A 110 -16.49 2.76 -7.62
C LEU A 110 -17.44 2.18 -6.57
N VAL A 111 -16.90 1.83 -5.40
CA VAL A 111 -17.67 1.16 -4.33
C VAL A 111 -18.89 1.98 -3.87
N PRO A 112 -18.84 3.31 -3.69
CA PRO A 112 -20.01 4.09 -3.30
C PRO A 112 -21.10 4.08 -4.37
N TYR A 113 -20.74 4.03 -5.66
CA TYR A 113 -21.71 3.90 -6.75
C TYR A 113 -22.39 2.53 -6.72
N LEU A 114 -21.60 1.45 -6.65
CA LEU A 114 -22.12 0.09 -6.60
C LEU A 114 -23.03 -0.12 -5.39
N ALA A 115 -22.63 0.40 -4.23
CA ALA A 115 -23.41 0.33 -3.00
C ALA A 115 -24.79 0.99 -3.15
N ARG A 116 -24.88 2.14 -3.85
CA ARG A 116 -26.17 2.81 -4.12
C ARG A 116 -27.03 2.04 -5.10
N VAL A 117 -26.44 1.53 -6.19
CA VAL A 117 -27.18 0.73 -7.19
C VAL A 117 -27.74 -0.53 -6.57
N ASP A 118 -26.96 -1.20 -5.72
CA ASP A 118 -27.41 -2.38 -4.98
C ASP A 118 -28.51 -2.06 -3.96
N ALA A 119 -28.52 -0.87 -3.34
CA ALA A 119 -29.56 -0.51 -2.38
C ALA A 119 -30.90 -0.10 -3.02
N ASP A 120 -30.87 0.32 -4.29
CA ASP A 120 -32.01 0.95 -4.96
C ASP A 120 -33.19 -0.03 -5.11
N PRO A 121 -34.37 0.24 -4.53
CA PRO A 121 -35.56 -0.62 -4.66
C PRO A 121 -35.99 -0.84 -6.11
N GLU A 122 -35.70 0.11 -7.00
CA GLU A 122 -36.04 0.04 -8.42
C GLU A 122 -34.99 -0.74 -9.25
N SER A 123 -33.87 -1.17 -8.64
CA SER A 123 -32.87 -1.99 -9.32
C SER A 123 -33.39 -3.40 -9.58
N SER A 124 -33.47 -3.74 -10.87
CA SER A 124 -33.83 -5.09 -11.32
C SER A 124 -32.86 -6.16 -10.78
N PRO A 125 -33.31 -7.44 -10.70
CA PRO A 125 -32.44 -8.55 -10.29
C PRO A 125 -31.16 -8.66 -11.12
N ALA A 126 -31.28 -8.53 -12.45
CA ALA A 126 -30.13 -8.55 -13.36
C ALA A 126 -29.12 -7.41 -13.09
N ARG A 127 -29.60 -6.24 -12.67
CA ARG A 127 -28.73 -5.11 -12.32
C ARG A 127 -27.95 -5.38 -11.03
N ARG A 128 -28.58 -6.04 -10.04
CA ARG A 128 -27.93 -6.44 -8.78
C ARG A 128 -26.89 -7.55 -9.00
N GLU A 129 -27.18 -8.53 -9.85
CA GLU A 129 -26.19 -9.54 -10.26
C GLU A 129 -24.99 -8.91 -10.98
N ALA A 130 -25.23 -7.92 -11.85
CA ALA A 130 -24.15 -7.19 -12.51
C ALA A 130 -23.26 -6.40 -11.52
N VAL A 131 -23.83 -5.89 -10.42
CA VAL A 131 -23.05 -5.24 -9.36
C VAL A 131 -22.05 -6.22 -8.74
N ASP A 132 -22.45 -7.46 -8.47
CA ASP A 132 -21.54 -8.49 -7.97
C ASP A 132 -20.38 -8.75 -8.93
N VAL A 133 -20.68 -9.00 -10.21
CA VAL A 133 -19.66 -9.25 -11.23
C VAL A 133 -18.68 -8.06 -11.33
N VAL A 134 -19.18 -6.83 -11.41
CA VAL A 134 -18.34 -5.63 -11.51
C VAL A 134 -17.48 -5.44 -10.26
N PHE A 135 -18.07 -5.55 -9.07
CA PHE A 135 -17.31 -5.45 -7.82
C PHE A 135 -16.18 -6.47 -7.77
N GLN A 136 -16.49 -7.72 -8.07
CA GLN A 136 -15.55 -8.83 -8.04
C GLN A 136 -14.44 -8.68 -9.10
N SER A 137 -14.76 -8.21 -10.31
CA SER A 137 -13.76 -7.92 -11.35
C SER A 137 -12.77 -6.85 -10.91
N PHE A 138 -13.26 -5.73 -10.35
CA PHE A 138 -12.39 -4.64 -9.89
C PHE A 138 -11.62 -5.01 -8.62
N ASN A 139 -12.21 -5.80 -7.72
CA ASN A 139 -11.52 -6.25 -6.52
C ASN A 139 -10.37 -7.19 -6.85
N ARG A 140 -10.54 -8.11 -7.81
CA ARG A 140 -9.46 -8.99 -8.28
C ARG A 140 -8.42 -8.26 -9.11
N TYR A 141 -8.84 -7.41 -10.05
CA TYR A 141 -7.91 -6.75 -10.94
C TYR A 141 -7.20 -5.58 -10.26
N LEU A 142 -7.94 -4.54 -9.84
CA LEU A 142 -7.32 -3.36 -9.22
C LEU A 142 -6.87 -3.63 -7.79
N GLY A 143 -7.65 -4.38 -7.01
CA GLY A 143 -7.28 -4.69 -5.63
C GLY A 143 -6.11 -5.66 -5.56
N VAL A 144 -6.35 -6.90 -5.95
CA VAL A 144 -5.39 -7.99 -5.77
C VAL A 144 -4.21 -7.87 -6.75
N ALA A 145 -4.45 -7.85 -8.06
CA ALA A 145 -3.36 -7.91 -9.04
C ALA A 145 -2.54 -6.60 -9.11
N VAL A 146 -3.20 -5.44 -9.14
CA VAL A 146 -2.51 -4.15 -9.25
C VAL A 146 -2.11 -3.62 -7.88
N GLY A 147 -3.05 -3.47 -6.95
CA GLY A 147 -2.81 -2.83 -5.66
C GLY A 147 -1.90 -3.64 -4.73
N GLU A 148 -2.16 -4.94 -4.60
CA GLU A 148 -1.46 -5.81 -3.65
C GLU A 148 -0.25 -6.48 -4.31
N HIS A 149 -0.44 -7.26 -5.38
CA HIS A 149 0.66 -8.00 -6.01
C HIS A 149 1.77 -7.09 -6.55
N LEU A 150 1.44 -6.17 -7.48
CA LEU A 150 2.44 -5.21 -7.97
C LEU A 150 2.89 -4.24 -6.87
N GLY A 151 1.99 -3.86 -5.97
CA GLY A 151 2.31 -3.00 -4.83
C GLY A 151 3.39 -3.60 -3.93
N TYR A 152 3.25 -4.85 -3.51
CA TYR A 152 4.21 -5.54 -2.65
C TYR A 152 5.54 -5.76 -3.37
N LEU A 153 5.50 -6.17 -4.64
CA LEU A 153 6.69 -6.39 -5.46
C LEU A 153 7.51 -5.10 -5.62
N LEU A 154 6.87 -4.01 -6.03
CA LEU A 154 7.55 -2.75 -6.29
C LEU A 154 7.99 -2.06 -4.99
N THR A 155 7.18 -2.12 -3.93
CA THR A 155 7.57 -1.60 -2.61
C THR A 155 8.75 -2.38 -2.04
N GLY A 156 8.74 -3.71 -2.17
CA GLY A 156 9.84 -4.56 -1.74
C GLY A 156 11.13 -4.28 -2.52
N ALA A 157 11.05 -4.20 -3.85
CA ALA A 157 12.18 -3.86 -4.70
C ALA A 157 12.73 -2.45 -4.40
N TRP A 158 11.86 -1.45 -4.24
CA TRP A 158 12.25 -0.12 -3.80
C TRP A 158 12.98 -0.14 -2.45
N THR A 159 12.45 -0.88 -1.48
CA THR A 159 13.03 -0.99 -0.14
C THR A 159 14.41 -1.65 -0.18
N ILE A 160 14.62 -2.66 -1.03
CA ILE A 160 15.94 -3.28 -1.25
C ILE A 160 16.93 -2.24 -1.79
N LEU A 161 16.55 -1.49 -2.83
CA LEU A 161 17.43 -0.49 -3.46
C LEU A 161 17.78 0.65 -2.50
N VAL A 162 16.79 1.14 -1.74
CA VAL A 162 17.05 2.11 -0.67
C VAL A 162 17.93 1.52 0.41
N GLY A 163 17.73 0.26 0.79
CA GLY A 163 18.60 -0.46 1.70
C GLY A 163 20.06 -0.52 1.25
N ILE A 164 20.30 -0.87 -0.02
CA ILE A 164 21.63 -0.84 -0.63
C ILE A 164 22.21 0.58 -0.58
N ALA A 165 21.44 1.60 -0.94
CA ALA A 165 21.89 2.99 -0.87
C ALA A 165 22.20 3.43 0.58
N PHE A 166 21.45 2.95 1.58
CA PHE A 166 21.73 3.18 2.99
C PHE A 166 23.05 2.54 3.45
N THR A 167 23.51 1.45 2.83
CA THR A 167 24.84 0.90 3.13
C THR A 167 25.99 1.76 2.58
N GLN A 168 25.70 2.71 1.69
CA GLN A 168 26.66 3.54 0.97
C GLN A 168 26.66 5.00 1.44
N THR A 169 25.51 5.49 1.90
CA THR A 169 25.32 6.89 2.33
C THR A 169 26.11 7.21 3.60
N THR A 170 26.54 8.46 3.71
CA THR A 170 27.13 9.03 4.95
C THR A 170 26.11 9.76 5.82
N LEU A 171 24.86 9.90 5.36
CA LEU A 171 23.80 10.63 6.08
C LEU A 171 23.11 9.82 7.18
N ALA A 172 23.28 8.51 7.21
CA ALA A 172 22.63 7.64 8.17
C ALA A 172 23.52 6.44 8.53
N PRO A 173 23.29 5.77 9.67
CA PRO A 173 24.03 4.56 10.03
C PRO A 173 23.86 3.45 8.97
N SER A 174 24.98 2.99 8.41
CA SER A 174 24.98 2.02 7.31
C SER A 174 24.30 0.69 7.63
N TRP A 175 24.26 0.30 8.91
CA TRP A 175 23.59 -0.91 9.36
C TRP A 175 22.07 -0.88 9.09
N LEU A 176 21.44 0.30 8.96
CA LEU A 176 20.02 0.42 8.62
C LEU A 176 19.71 -0.09 7.21
N GLY A 177 20.71 -0.23 6.34
CA GLY A 177 20.54 -0.81 5.02
C GLY A 177 20.24 -2.32 5.03
N ILE A 178 20.85 -3.07 5.95
CA ILE A 178 20.67 -4.52 6.06
C ILE A 178 19.20 -4.92 6.38
N PRO A 179 18.55 -4.40 7.43
CA PRO A 179 17.16 -4.73 7.70
C PRO A 179 16.24 -4.29 6.56
N ALA A 180 16.52 -3.17 5.87
CA ALA A 180 15.75 -2.74 4.70
C ALA A 180 15.79 -3.80 3.57
N ILE A 181 16.98 -4.33 3.27
CA ILE A 181 17.16 -5.37 2.25
C ILE A 181 16.37 -6.62 2.62
N ILE A 182 16.43 -7.06 3.88
CA ILE A 182 15.70 -8.23 4.36
C ILE A 182 14.19 -8.00 4.28
N ILE A 183 13.69 -6.88 4.81
CA ILE A 183 12.27 -6.51 4.78
C ILE A 183 11.78 -6.43 3.33
N GLY A 184 12.53 -5.79 2.46
CA GLY A 184 12.20 -5.66 1.05
C GLY A 184 12.16 -7.02 0.34
N ALA A 185 13.09 -7.94 0.63
CA ALA A 185 13.06 -9.30 0.10
C ALA A 185 11.81 -10.06 0.57
N VAL A 186 11.42 -9.91 1.84
CA VAL A 186 10.19 -10.51 2.37
C VAL A 186 8.95 -9.89 1.72
N LEU A 187 8.91 -8.58 1.45
CA LEU A 187 7.81 -7.95 0.69
C LEU A 187 7.70 -8.49 -0.74
N VAL A 188 8.84 -8.69 -1.42
CA VAL A 188 8.85 -9.35 -2.73
C VAL A 188 8.28 -10.76 -2.64
N LEU A 189 8.62 -11.53 -1.60
CA LEU A 189 8.00 -12.85 -1.36
C LEU A 189 6.50 -12.74 -1.05
N CYS A 190 6.05 -11.71 -0.33
CA CYS A 190 4.63 -11.45 -0.07
C CYS A 190 3.85 -11.20 -1.37
N SER A 191 4.46 -10.63 -2.41
CA SER A 191 3.81 -10.49 -3.73
C SER A 191 3.37 -11.83 -4.31
N LEU A 192 4.01 -12.94 -3.92
CA LEU A 192 3.67 -14.28 -4.37
C LEU A 192 2.45 -14.89 -3.65
N GLU A 193 1.78 -14.14 -2.77
CA GLU A 193 0.52 -14.54 -2.12
C GLU A 193 -0.51 -15.05 -3.13
N PHE A 194 -0.54 -14.49 -4.33
CA PHE A 194 -1.52 -14.85 -5.37
C PHE A 194 -0.97 -15.84 -6.42
N VAL A 195 0.27 -16.31 -6.25
CA VAL A 195 0.96 -17.27 -7.13
C VAL A 195 0.81 -18.73 -6.65
N GLY A 196 0.40 -18.94 -5.39
CA GLY A 196 -0.03 -20.26 -4.87
C GLY A 196 -1.28 -20.80 -5.59
N PRO A 197 -1.57 -22.12 -5.51
CA PRO A 197 -2.13 -22.94 -6.60
C PRO A 197 -3.34 -22.27 -7.28
N ALA A 198 -3.02 -21.46 -8.30
CA ALA A 198 -3.90 -20.66 -9.16
C ALA A 198 -5.20 -20.11 -8.50
N GLU A 199 -5.07 -18.96 -7.84
CA GLU A 199 -6.12 -17.97 -7.51
C GLU A 199 -7.13 -18.31 -6.40
N ARG A 200 -7.49 -19.57 -6.13
CA ARG A 200 -8.60 -19.82 -5.18
C ARG A 200 -8.23 -19.80 -3.69
N ASN A 201 -7.00 -20.18 -3.34
CA ASN A 201 -6.55 -20.32 -1.95
C ASN A 201 -5.26 -19.54 -1.60
N GLY A 202 -4.59 -18.97 -2.62
CA GLY A 202 -3.33 -18.25 -2.47
C GLY A 202 -2.20 -19.07 -1.82
N TRP A 203 -1.09 -18.40 -1.53
CA TRP A 203 0.01 -18.92 -0.72
C TRP A 203 -0.11 -18.39 0.71
N ARG A 204 -0.61 -19.25 1.61
CA ARG A 204 -0.92 -18.88 3.01
C ARG A 204 0.26 -18.29 3.77
N LEU A 205 1.49 -18.72 3.47
CA LEU A 205 2.68 -18.20 4.13
C LEU A 205 2.89 -16.72 3.77
N ALA A 206 2.85 -16.37 2.47
CA ALA A 206 2.94 -14.98 2.03
C ALA A 206 1.82 -14.13 2.65
N ALA A 207 0.57 -14.60 2.61
CA ALA A 207 -0.56 -13.91 3.25
C ALA A 207 -0.35 -13.60 4.74
N THR A 208 0.27 -14.54 5.46
CA THR A 208 0.53 -14.39 6.91
C THR A 208 1.69 -13.44 7.17
N LEU A 209 2.69 -13.42 6.28
CA LEU A 209 3.86 -12.55 6.39
C LEU A 209 3.55 -11.10 6.03
N THR A 210 2.61 -10.84 5.12
CA THR A 210 2.26 -9.49 4.64
C THR A 210 2.05 -8.47 5.78
N PRO A 211 1.12 -8.67 6.73
CA PRO A 211 0.88 -7.69 7.79
C PRO A 211 2.09 -7.48 8.71
N ILE A 212 2.81 -8.55 9.05
CA ILE A 212 4.02 -8.49 9.89
C ILE A 212 5.11 -7.67 9.19
N THR A 213 5.27 -7.90 7.89
CA THR A 213 6.28 -7.25 7.07
C THR A 213 5.97 -5.77 6.88
N TYR A 214 4.70 -5.39 6.71
CA TYR A 214 4.30 -3.98 6.65
C TYR A 214 4.52 -3.22 7.95
N ILE A 215 4.32 -3.88 9.11
CA ILE A 215 4.66 -3.29 10.41
C ILE A 215 6.17 -3.09 10.53
N ALA A 216 6.96 -4.13 10.21
CA ALA A 216 8.42 -4.04 10.23
C ALA A 216 8.94 -2.95 9.27
N TRP A 217 8.37 -2.87 8.07
CA TRP A 217 8.67 -1.83 7.08
C TRP A 217 8.31 -0.43 7.59
N SER A 218 7.15 -0.27 8.22
CA SER A 218 6.74 1.01 8.83
C SER A 218 7.70 1.46 9.92
N LEU A 219 8.13 0.54 10.80
CA LEU A 219 9.11 0.81 11.84
C LEU A 219 10.48 1.17 11.25
N TRP A 220 10.89 0.49 10.18
CA TRP A 220 12.12 0.80 9.48
C TRP A 220 12.09 2.19 8.82
N LEU A 221 10.98 2.57 8.16
CA LEU A 221 10.80 3.92 7.61
C LEU A 221 10.93 4.98 8.70
N ILE A 222 10.29 4.76 9.85
CA ILE A 222 10.39 5.65 11.01
C ILE A 222 11.85 5.76 11.47
N ALA A 223 12.55 4.65 11.65
CA ALA A 223 13.95 4.64 12.07
C ALA A 223 14.87 5.36 11.06
N ALA A 224 14.68 5.13 9.76
CA ALA A 224 15.38 5.83 8.69
C ALA A 224 15.07 7.34 8.70
N GLY A 225 13.82 7.72 8.95
CA GLY A 225 13.41 9.11 9.07
C GLY A 225 14.07 9.83 10.25
N ILE A 226 14.13 9.18 11.42
CA ILE A 226 14.85 9.69 12.59
C ILE A 226 16.34 9.86 12.27
N ALA A 227 16.96 8.85 11.65
CA ALA A 227 18.37 8.88 11.31
C ALA A 227 18.75 10.01 10.34
N LEU A 228 17.84 10.44 9.45
CA LEU A 228 18.08 11.58 8.56
C LEU A 228 17.84 12.95 9.23
N LEU A 229 17.20 12.99 10.41
CA LEU A 229 16.87 14.23 11.11
C LEU A 229 17.84 14.58 12.24
N VAL A 230 18.67 13.62 12.67
CA VAL A 230 19.65 13.75 13.75
C VAL A 230 21.05 13.73 13.17
#